data_AF-A0A9X2ALU5-F1
#
_entry.id   AF-A0A9X2ALU5-F1
#
_cell.length_a   1.000
_cell.length_b   1.000
_cell.length_c   1.000
_cell.angle_alpha   90.00
_cell.angle_beta   90.00
_cell.angle_gamma   90.00
#
_symmetry.space_group_name_H-M   'P 1'
#
loop_
_entity.id
_entity.type
_entity.pdbx_description
1 polymer ?
#
loop_
_entity_poly.entity_id
_entity_poly.type
_entity_poly.pdbx_seq_one_letter_code
_entity_poly.pdbx_strand_id
1 'polypeptide(L)'
;MMKIFYTLTLLGCFAGSVAAADLQIERVPLGSGLQNAEGFENASPVGDLDVWHVPQYMPGYPTAATIWPRVVEVRCTDEFCEGYYITPEMGRGEYLFFRPVRK
;
A
#
# COMPACT_ATOMS: atom_id res chain seq x y z
N MET A 1 37.87 -39.03 -32.96
CA MET A 1 36.48 -38.49 -32.99
C MET A 1 36.23 -37.76 -31.67
N MET A 2 36.22 -36.43 -31.70
CA MET A 2 36.05 -35.56 -30.54
C MET A 2 34.55 -35.31 -30.33
N LYS A 3 33.96 -35.76 -29.22
CA LYS A 3 32.59 -35.40 -28.84
C LYS A 3 32.67 -34.26 -27.83
N ILE A 4 32.43 -33.04 -28.30
CA ILE A 4 32.36 -31.82 -27.49
C ILE A 4 30.99 -31.82 -26.80
N PHE A 5 30.99 -31.95 -25.48
CA PHE A 5 29.82 -31.74 -24.63
C PHE A 5 29.68 -30.23 -24.38
N TYR A 6 28.61 -29.61 -24.88
CA TYR A 6 28.26 -28.23 -24.56
C TYR A 6 27.40 -28.21 -23.28
N THR A 7 28.02 -27.93 -22.14
CA THR A 7 27.31 -27.59 -20.90
C THR A 7 26.86 -26.13 -20.99
N LEU A 8 25.60 -25.92 -21.33
CA LEU A 8 24.95 -24.61 -21.36
C LEU A 8 24.52 -24.24 -19.93
N THR A 9 25.39 -23.55 -19.18
CA THR A 9 25.04 -22.99 -17.87
C THR A 9 24.26 -21.69 -18.05
N LEU A 10 22.93 -21.77 -17.94
CA LEU A 10 22.05 -20.62 -17.77
C LEU A 10 22.20 -20.10 -16.33
N LEU A 11 23.08 -19.13 -16.13
CA LEU A 11 23.18 -18.34 -14.90
C LEU A 11 22.04 -17.29 -14.92
N GLY A 12 20.83 -17.71 -14.55
CA GLY A 12 19.69 -16.82 -14.40
C GLY A 12 19.90 -15.90 -13.20
N CYS A 13 20.00 -14.59 -13.45
CA CYS A 13 19.98 -13.56 -12.42
C CYS A 13 18.68 -13.68 -11.61
N PHE A 14 18.80 -14.00 -10.33
CA PHE A 14 17.73 -13.76 -9.36
C PHE A 14 17.57 -12.23 -9.21
N ALA A 15 16.68 -11.65 -10.00
CA ALA A 15 16.12 -10.34 -9.68
C ALA A 15 15.21 -10.56 -8.47
N GLY A 16 15.76 -10.35 -7.26
CA GLY A 16 14.97 -10.31 -6.05
C GLY A 16 14.10 -9.06 -6.09
N SER A 17 12.85 -9.20 -6.51
CA SER A 17 11.83 -8.19 -6.26
C SER A 17 11.68 -8.06 -4.74
N VAL A 18 12.05 -6.93 -4.18
CA VAL A 18 11.69 -6.58 -2.79
C VAL A 18 10.17 -6.41 -2.80
N ALA A 19 9.44 -7.46 -2.45
CA ALA A 19 8.02 -7.36 -2.19
C ALA A 19 7.85 -6.34 -1.06
N ALA A 20 7.20 -5.22 -1.34
CA ALA A 20 6.84 -4.27 -0.31
C ALA A 20 6.06 -5.02 0.79
N ALA A 21 6.39 -4.71 2.05
CA ALA A 21 5.85 -5.44 3.19
C ALA A 21 4.32 -5.48 3.15
N ASP A 22 3.76 -6.65 3.46
CA ASP A 22 2.33 -6.87 3.63
C ASP A 22 1.87 -6.13 4.90
N LEU A 23 1.65 -4.83 4.80
CA LEU A 23 1.18 -4.01 5.91
C LEU A 23 -0.32 -4.24 6.16
N GLN A 24 -0.69 -4.26 7.42
CA GLN A 24 -2.07 -4.31 7.88
C GLN A 24 -2.42 -3.00 8.59
N ILE A 25 -3.47 -2.32 8.16
CA ILE A 25 -3.92 -1.06 8.76
C ILE A 25 -5.25 -1.22 9.48
N GLU A 26 -5.38 -0.63 10.66
CA GLU A 26 -6.65 -0.65 11.40
C GLU A 26 -7.76 -0.01 10.56
N ARG A 27 -8.92 -0.68 10.53
CA ARG A 27 -10.13 -0.19 9.87
C ARG A 27 -10.74 0.93 10.71
N VAL A 28 -10.94 2.08 10.09
CA VAL A 28 -11.52 3.26 10.73
C VAL A 28 -12.75 3.70 9.95
N PRO A 29 -13.93 3.87 10.61
CA PRO A 29 -15.11 4.42 9.97
C PRO A 29 -14.81 5.78 9.34
N LEU A 30 -15.27 6.00 8.10
CA LEU A 30 -14.94 7.22 7.34
C LEU A 30 -13.42 7.45 7.18
N GLY A 31 -12.65 6.36 7.10
CA GLY A 31 -11.21 6.39 7.12
C GLY A 31 -10.58 5.26 6.30
N SER A 32 -9.51 4.69 6.86
CA SER A 32 -8.82 3.52 6.32
C SER A 32 -9.69 2.27 6.32
N GLY A 33 -9.72 1.56 5.19
CA GLY A 33 -10.36 0.26 5.06
C GLY A 33 -11.83 0.29 4.61
N LEU A 34 -12.37 -0.91 4.36
CA LEU A 34 -13.77 -1.07 3.96
C LEU A 34 -14.73 -0.59 5.06
N GLN A 35 -15.78 0.13 4.66
CA GLN A 35 -16.82 0.57 5.58
C GLN A 35 -17.60 -0.61 6.16
N ASN A 36 -18.10 -0.45 7.40
CA ASN A 36 -18.86 -1.46 8.13
C ASN A 36 -18.10 -2.78 8.38
N ALA A 37 -16.77 -2.76 8.33
CA ALA A 37 -15.91 -3.86 8.71
C ALA A 37 -15.01 -3.45 9.88
N GLU A 38 -14.63 -4.41 10.72
CA GLU A 38 -13.78 -4.21 11.90
C GLU A 38 -12.41 -4.89 11.72
N GLY A 39 -11.46 -4.61 12.59
CA GLY A 39 -10.12 -5.21 12.57
C GLY A 39 -9.18 -4.53 11.58
N PHE A 40 -8.40 -5.31 10.84
CA PHE A 40 -7.32 -4.80 9.98
C PHE A 40 -7.55 -5.08 8.49
N GLU A 41 -7.24 -4.10 7.65
CA GLU A 41 -7.23 -4.18 6.19
C GLU A 41 -5.83 -4.43 5.65
N ASN A 42 -5.69 -5.35 4.69
CA ASN A 42 -4.43 -5.57 4.00
C ASN A 42 -4.16 -4.39 3.06
N ALA A 43 -3.02 -3.75 3.25
CA ALA A 43 -2.60 -2.62 2.45
C ALA A 43 -1.85 -3.08 1.20
N SER A 44 -2.19 -2.50 0.06
CA SER A 44 -1.51 -2.79 -1.20
C SER A 44 -0.41 -1.77 -1.45
N PRO A 45 0.82 -2.20 -1.78
CA PRO A 45 1.89 -1.27 -2.11
C PRO A 45 1.63 -0.58 -3.46
N VAL A 46 2.06 0.68 -3.57
CA VAL A 46 1.87 1.49 -4.78
C VAL A 46 3.18 1.60 -5.53
N GLY A 47 3.44 0.62 -6.41
CA GLY A 47 4.70 0.53 -7.15
C GLY A 47 5.91 0.57 -6.20
N ASP A 48 6.96 1.29 -6.60
CA ASP A 48 8.21 1.42 -5.85
C ASP A 48 8.31 2.77 -5.09
N LEU A 49 7.18 3.32 -4.63
CA LEU A 49 7.09 4.68 -4.05
C LEU A 49 7.13 4.73 -2.52
N ASP A 50 7.31 3.59 -1.85
CA ASP A 50 7.24 3.46 -0.38
C ASP A 50 5.96 4.10 0.22
N VAL A 51 4.83 3.87 -0.46
CA VAL A 51 3.50 4.23 0.00
C VAL A 51 2.52 3.10 -0.32
N TRP A 52 1.45 3.04 0.48
CA TRP A 52 0.45 1.98 0.42
C TRP A 52 -0.95 2.58 0.25
N HIS A 53 -1.85 1.78 -0.30
CA HIS A 53 -3.25 2.10 -0.51
C HIS A 53 -4.15 1.04 0.16
N VAL A 54 -5.26 1.51 0.71
CA VAL A 54 -6.38 0.68 1.16
C VAL A 54 -7.70 1.24 0.62
N PRO A 55 -8.77 0.43 0.54
CA PRO A 55 -10.11 0.94 0.29
C PRO A 55 -10.43 2.07 1.26
N GLN A 56 -11.03 3.13 0.74
CA GLN A 56 -11.32 4.36 1.47
C GLN A 56 -12.63 4.91 0.92
N TYR A 57 -13.59 5.20 1.79
CA TYR A 57 -14.88 5.75 1.38
C TYR A 57 -15.34 6.85 2.33
N MET A 58 -15.68 7.99 1.74
CA MET A 58 -16.28 9.12 2.45
C MET A 58 -17.64 9.45 1.80
N PRO A 59 -18.75 8.99 2.37
CA PRO A 59 -20.09 9.31 1.88
C PRO A 59 -20.34 10.82 1.91
N GLY A 60 -21.08 11.33 0.91
CA GLY A 60 -21.49 12.75 0.84
C GLY A 60 -20.46 13.69 0.22
N TYR A 61 -19.22 13.25 0.00
CA TYR A 61 -18.14 14.08 -0.55
C TYR A 61 -17.47 13.46 -1.80
N PRO A 62 -18.24 13.12 -2.86
CA PRO A 62 -17.69 12.45 -4.05
C PRO A 62 -16.73 13.32 -4.87
N THR A 63 -16.76 14.65 -4.66
CA THR A 63 -15.95 15.66 -5.36
C THR A 63 -14.98 16.41 -4.44
N ALA A 64 -14.78 15.93 -3.20
CA ALA A 64 -13.75 16.46 -2.30
C ALA A 64 -12.41 16.58 -3.05
N ALA A 65 -11.88 17.78 -3.09
CA ALA A 65 -11.18 18.33 -4.25
C ALA A 65 -9.72 17.87 -4.49
N THR A 66 -9.29 18.11 -5.73
CA THR A 66 -8.00 17.88 -6.39
C THR A 66 -7.59 16.42 -6.63
N ILE A 67 -7.40 16.07 -7.91
CA ILE A 67 -6.80 14.82 -8.44
C ILE A 67 -5.32 14.63 -8.06
N TRP A 68 -4.83 15.39 -7.08
CA TRP A 68 -3.44 15.34 -6.64
C TRP A 68 -3.28 14.24 -5.59
N PRO A 69 -2.39 13.27 -5.83
CA PRO A 69 -1.96 12.31 -4.82
C PRO A 69 -1.58 12.98 -3.51
N ARG A 70 -2.00 12.41 -2.40
CA ARG A 70 -1.57 12.83 -1.06
C ARG A 70 -1.10 11.64 -0.25
N VAL A 71 -0.19 11.91 0.69
CA VAL A 71 0.39 10.90 1.57
C VAL A 71 0.11 11.29 3.01
N VAL A 72 -0.48 10.37 3.76
CA VAL A 72 -0.70 10.47 5.20
C VAL A 72 0.38 9.65 5.91
N GLU A 73 1.06 10.22 6.89
CA GLU A 73 1.98 9.44 7.74
C GLU A 73 1.19 8.68 8.79
N VAL A 74 1.43 7.37 8.87
CA VAL A 74 0.71 6.45 9.75
C VAL A 74 1.71 5.73 10.62
N ARG A 75 1.47 5.73 11.94
CA ARG A 75 2.34 5.02 12.89
C ARG A 75 2.14 3.52 12.75
N CYS A 76 3.24 2.80 12.62
CA CYS A 76 3.22 1.34 12.54
C CYS A 76 4.21 0.73 13.55
N THR A 77 3.83 -0.43 14.08
CA THR A 77 4.68 -1.34 14.83
C THR A 77 4.77 -2.62 14.02
N ASP A 78 5.96 -2.92 13.51
CA ASP A 78 6.19 -4.02 12.57
C ASP A 78 5.25 -3.91 11.34
N GLU A 79 4.47 -4.94 11.04
CA GLU A 79 3.48 -4.96 9.95
C GLU A 79 2.13 -4.31 10.30
N PHE A 80 1.90 -3.92 11.56
CA PHE A 80 0.62 -3.40 12.03
C PHE A 80 0.63 -1.87 12.15
N CYS A 81 -0.28 -1.23 11.43
CA CYS A 81 -0.42 0.22 11.33
C CYS A 81 -1.71 0.72 11.99
N GLU A 82 -1.62 1.87 12.64
CA GLU A 82 -2.78 2.61 13.16
C GLU A 82 -3.68 3.06 12.00
N GLY A 83 -4.97 3.19 12.26
CA GLY A 83 -5.91 3.70 11.25
C GLY A 83 -5.89 5.24 11.18
N TYR A 84 -6.49 5.79 10.14
CA TYR A 84 -6.65 7.25 10.01
C TYR A 84 -8.05 7.60 9.51
N TYR A 85 -8.51 8.80 9.88
CA TYR A 85 -9.75 9.38 9.38
C TYR A 85 -9.50 10.18 8.11
N ILE A 86 -10.48 10.19 7.21
CA ILE A 86 -10.46 11.02 6.01
C ILE A 86 -11.35 12.24 6.27
N THR A 87 -10.90 13.41 5.81
CA THR A 87 -11.70 14.63 5.81
C THR A 87 -11.94 15.14 4.38
N PRO A 88 -13.01 15.91 4.12
CA PRO A 88 -13.28 16.50 2.80
C PRO A 88 -12.12 17.29 2.20
N GLU A 89 -11.27 17.89 3.02
CA GLU A 89 -10.13 18.70 2.59
C GLU A 89 -8.96 17.85 2.07
N MET A 90 -8.93 16.55 2.42
CA MET A 90 -7.91 15.60 1.96
C MET A 90 -8.11 15.15 0.51
N GLY A 91 -9.31 15.35 -0.04
CA GLY A 91 -9.64 14.98 -1.42
C GLY A 91 -10.33 13.63 -1.53
N ARG A 92 -10.19 12.97 -2.69
CA ARG A 92 -10.78 11.65 -2.96
C ARG A 92 -9.93 10.56 -2.33
N GLY A 93 -10.55 9.62 -1.61
CA GLY A 93 -9.86 8.50 -0.94
C GLY A 93 -9.00 7.64 -1.87
N GLU A 94 -9.43 7.48 -3.11
CA GLU A 94 -8.67 6.78 -4.16
C GLU A 94 -7.35 7.44 -4.58
N TYR A 95 -7.10 8.69 -4.16
CA TYR A 95 -5.80 9.37 -4.31
C TYR A 95 -5.09 9.62 -2.97
N LEU A 96 -5.60 9.04 -1.88
CA LEU A 96 -4.95 9.04 -0.59
C LEU A 96 -4.13 7.77 -0.42
N PHE A 97 -2.85 7.97 -0.17
CA PHE A 97 -1.89 6.94 0.16
C PHE A 97 -1.42 7.16 1.59
N PHE A 98 -0.88 6.12 2.19
CA PHE A 98 -0.21 6.27 3.48
C PHE A 98 1.24 5.82 3.43
N ARG A 99 2.05 6.43 4.29
CA ARG A 99 3.44 6.07 4.52
C ARG A 99 3.60 5.62 5.96
N PRO A 100 4.16 4.43 6.21
CA PRO A 100 4.47 3.98 7.55
C PRO A 100 5.59 4.83 8.14
N VAL A 101 5.38 5.28 9.37
CA VAL A 101 6.41 5.87 10.23
C VAL A 101 6.52 5.01 11.48
N ARG A 102 7.73 4.89 12.04
CA ARG A 102 7.91 4.13 13.28
C ARG A 102 7.17 4.81 14.44
N LYS A 103 6.47 4.00 15.23
CA LYS A 103 5.76 4.44 16.43
C LYS A 103 6.68 4.92 17.55
#